data_AF-A0A2U2MSS5-F1
#
_entry.id   AF-A0A2U2MSS5-F1
#
_cell.length_a   1.000
_cell.length_b   1.000
_cell.length_c   1.000
_cell.angle_alpha   90.00
_cell.angle_beta   90.00
_cell.angle_gamma   90.00
#
_symmetry.space_group_name_H-M   'P 1'
#
loop_
_entity.id
_entity.type
_entity.pdbx_description
1 polymer ?
#
loop_
_entity_poly.entity_id
_entity_poly.type
_entity_poly.pdbx_seq_one_letter_code
_entity_poly.pdbx_strand_id
1 'polypeptide(L)'
;MVTTMENVEDPGVALLDTCDVADLFQRCDPEGYATARRRFYREVSINPFKKHPEAMLRLIEWSFCDWFAFECAVEGSSIGDDGDDGGPRFRVCPEGKTGKSPYLVTAERLYDCDGIDAAQLSDMRDVDATNFASIFWIDDANAVKSLMRVEDVMNGGRYELHCPSDSAKYDGAHGGTIVNRIAKVRGVWRPCAIAIYESRRPDTRQTRDMLVESFGPCGYQPDFPGLLRFFYGRAKDTGLGWEDLVALMYE
;
A
#
# COMPACT_ATOMS: atom_id res chain seq x y z
N MET A 1 20.20 4.60 6.51
CA MET A 1 20.18 5.62 5.46
C MET A 1 18.82 5.44 4.81
N VAL A 2 17.98 6.48 4.73
CA VAL A 2 16.72 6.36 3.99
C VAL A 2 17.08 6.46 2.52
N THR A 3 16.74 5.43 1.75
CA THR A 3 17.09 5.35 0.35
C THR A 3 15.87 5.74 -0.49
N THR A 4 16.09 6.55 -1.51
CA THR A 4 15.12 6.69 -2.58
C THR A 4 15.18 5.41 -3.40
N MET A 5 14.06 4.70 -3.55
CA MET A 5 13.92 3.76 -4.64
C MET A 5 13.93 4.58 -5.94
N GLU A 6 15.05 4.57 -6.65
CA GLU A 6 14.97 4.67 -8.10
C GLU A 6 14.25 3.41 -8.55
N ASN A 7 13.04 3.58 -9.06
CA ASN A 7 12.35 2.47 -9.68
C ASN A 7 13.25 2.02 -10.84
N VAL A 8 13.95 0.88 -10.71
CA VAL A 8 14.91 0.36 -11.69
C VAL A 8 14.28 0.23 -13.09
N GLU A 9 12.95 0.27 -13.14
CA GLU A 9 12.10 0.11 -14.32
C GLU A 9 11.60 1.45 -14.91
N ASP A 10 11.81 2.60 -14.25
CA ASP A 10 11.62 3.93 -14.85
C ASP A 10 12.58 4.97 -14.22
N PRO A 11 13.69 5.33 -14.90
CA PRO A 11 14.79 6.12 -14.34
C PRO A 11 14.49 7.61 -14.11
N GLY A 12 13.23 7.98 -13.78
CA GLY A 12 12.81 9.37 -13.64
C GLY A 12 11.91 9.71 -12.47
N VAL A 13 11.31 8.72 -11.78
CA VAL A 13 10.44 8.96 -10.60
C VAL A 13 11.12 8.47 -9.34
N ALA A 14 11.20 9.37 -8.35
CA ALA A 14 11.78 9.05 -7.04
C ALA A 14 10.68 8.72 -6.03
N LEU A 15 10.80 7.56 -5.39
CA LEU A 15 9.93 7.10 -4.30
C LEU A 15 10.79 6.82 -3.06
N LEU A 16 10.27 7.07 -1.86
CA LEU A 16 10.90 6.52 -0.65
C LEU A 16 10.56 5.04 -0.50
N ASP A 17 11.53 4.26 -0.04
CA ASP A 17 11.27 2.92 0.49
C ASP A 17 10.48 3.04 1.80
N THR A 18 9.30 2.40 1.87
CA THR A 18 8.40 2.48 3.02
C THR A 18 8.95 1.76 4.24
N CYS A 19 9.80 0.74 4.07
CA CYS A 19 10.48 0.09 5.18
C CYS A 19 11.62 0.93 5.72
N ASP A 20 12.35 1.67 4.87
CA ASP A 20 13.33 2.66 5.35
C ASP A 20 12.66 3.76 6.19
N VAL A 21 11.44 4.19 5.79
CA VAL A 21 10.62 5.10 6.59
C VAL A 21 10.26 4.45 7.93
N ALA A 22 9.77 3.20 7.92
CA ALA A 22 9.41 2.50 9.15
C ALA A 22 10.62 2.32 10.10
N ASP A 23 11.80 2.00 9.57
CA ASP A 23 13.05 1.83 10.31
C ASP A 23 13.60 3.15 10.86
N LEU A 24 13.36 4.28 10.19
CA LEU A 24 13.62 5.60 10.74
C LEU A 24 12.79 5.82 12.00
N PHE A 25 11.48 5.57 11.94
CA PHE A 25 10.59 5.76 13.08
C PHE A 25 10.82 4.76 14.20
N GLN A 26 11.25 3.54 13.91
CA GLN A 26 11.67 2.59 14.94
C GLN A 26 12.82 3.14 15.80
N ARG A 27 13.71 3.96 15.23
CA ARG A 27 14.83 4.59 15.93
C ARG A 27 14.45 5.90 16.60
N CYS A 28 13.69 6.75 15.92
CA CYS A 28 13.32 8.08 16.40
C CYS A 28 12.16 8.08 17.42
N ASP A 29 11.22 7.15 17.29
CA ASP A 29 10.07 6.97 18.18
C ASP A 29 9.75 5.47 18.39
N PRO A 30 10.58 4.76 19.17
CA PRO A 30 10.40 3.33 19.39
C PRO A 30 9.03 2.97 20.01
N GLU A 31 8.49 3.85 20.86
CA GLU A 31 7.21 3.62 21.54
C GLU A 31 6.02 3.81 20.60
N GLY A 32 6.02 4.89 19.80
CA GLY A 32 5.01 5.13 18.78
C GLY A 32 5.03 4.04 17.71
N TYR A 33 6.22 3.68 17.21
CA TYR A 33 6.40 2.57 16.28
C TYR A 33 5.87 1.24 16.85
N ALA A 34 6.25 0.87 18.08
CA ALA A 34 5.80 -0.38 18.69
C ALA A 34 4.27 -0.41 18.91
N THR A 35 3.68 0.74 19.20
CA THR A 35 2.22 0.88 19.36
C THR A 35 1.51 0.73 18.02
N ALA A 36 1.98 1.40 16.96
CA ALA A 36 1.45 1.25 15.61
C ALA A 36 1.58 -0.20 15.11
N ARG A 37 2.74 -0.84 15.34
CA ARG A 37 2.97 -2.25 14.99
C ARG A 37 1.99 -3.18 15.71
N ARG A 38 1.82 -3.04 17.03
CA ARG A 38 0.83 -3.84 17.78
C ARG A 38 -0.60 -3.67 17.25
N ARG A 39 -0.97 -2.44 16.88
CA ARG A 39 -2.28 -2.13 16.29
C ARG A 39 -2.47 -2.87 14.97
N PHE A 40 -1.54 -2.69 14.02
CA PHE A 40 -1.61 -3.31 12.70
C PHE A 40 -1.76 -4.83 12.78
N TYR A 41 -0.88 -5.51 13.51
CA TYR A 41 -0.94 -6.98 13.63
C TYR A 41 -2.20 -7.48 14.34
N ARG A 42 -2.76 -6.68 15.27
CA ARG A 42 -4.05 -6.98 15.91
C ARG A 42 -5.21 -6.87 14.91
N GLU A 43 -5.17 -5.90 14.01
CA GLU A 43 -6.21 -5.70 12.98
C GLU A 43 -6.13 -6.78 11.91
N VAL A 44 -4.93 -7.06 11.39
CA VAL A 44 -4.65 -8.15 10.43
C VAL A 44 -5.06 -9.52 11.01
N SER A 45 -4.90 -9.73 12.32
CA SER A 45 -5.53 -10.82 13.09
C SER A 45 -5.28 -12.23 12.52
N ILE A 46 -4.06 -12.51 12.08
CA ILE A 46 -3.68 -13.84 11.58
C ILE A 46 -3.71 -14.87 12.72
N ASN A 47 -4.19 -16.08 12.42
CA ASN A 47 -4.29 -17.16 13.41
C ASN A 47 -2.89 -17.58 13.91
N PRO A 48 -2.54 -17.37 15.19
CA PRO A 48 -1.22 -17.70 15.72
C PRO A 48 -0.97 -19.21 15.84
N PHE A 49 -2.02 -20.04 15.77
CA PHE A 49 -1.92 -21.50 15.91
C PHE A 49 -1.79 -22.23 14.56
N LYS A 50 -1.88 -21.52 13.43
CA LYS A 50 -1.65 -22.08 12.09
C LYS A 50 -0.20 -21.77 11.68
N LYS A 51 0.48 -22.76 11.10
CA LYS A 51 1.80 -22.52 10.48
C LYS A 51 1.59 -21.73 9.19
N HIS A 52 2.25 -20.58 9.09
CA HIS A 52 2.20 -19.72 7.91
C HIS A 52 3.46 -19.87 7.06
N PRO A 53 3.37 -19.78 5.72
CA PRO A 53 4.54 -19.73 4.87
C PRO A 53 5.39 -18.48 5.15
N GLU A 54 6.71 -18.64 5.10
CA GLU A 54 7.65 -17.52 5.33
C GLU A 54 7.42 -16.34 4.36
N ALA A 55 7.08 -16.64 3.11
CA ALA A 55 6.77 -15.62 2.11
C ALA A 55 5.56 -14.77 2.50
N MET A 56 4.54 -15.37 3.12
CA MET A 56 3.37 -14.66 3.62
C MET A 56 3.74 -13.77 4.81
N LEU A 57 4.54 -14.27 5.75
CA LEU A 57 5.00 -13.48 6.90
C LEU A 57 5.81 -12.25 6.46
N ARG A 58 6.69 -12.41 5.46
CA ARG A 58 7.41 -11.28 4.85
C ARG A 58 6.48 -10.29 4.15
N LEU A 59 5.47 -10.76 3.42
CA LEU A 59 4.48 -9.89 2.81
C LEU A 59 3.75 -9.03 3.84
N ILE A 60 3.36 -9.62 4.99
CA ILE A 60 2.70 -8.88 6.07
C ILE A 60 3.64 -7.84 6.69
N GLU A 61 4.94 -8.15 6.81
CA GLU A 61 5.94 -7.20 7.29
C GLU A 61 6.13 -6.03 6.31
N TRP A 62 6.24 -6.29 5.01
CA TRP A 62 6.26 -5.22 4.00
C TRP A 62 4.98 -4.40 4.00
N SER A 63 3.84 -5.07 4.13
CA SER A 63 2.56 -4.37 4.19
C SER A 63 2.43 -3.52 5.45
N PHE A 64 3.06 -3.91 6.57
CA PHE A 64 3.17 -3.05 7.75
C PHE A 64 3.98 -1.79 7.43
N CYS A 65 5.10 -1.90 6.72
CA CYS A 65 5.88 -0.74 6.28
C CYS A 65 5.01 0.23 5.46
N ASP A 66 4.28 -0.28 4.46
CA ASP A 66 3.42 0.53 3.59
C ASP A 66 2.30 1.20 4.39
N TRP A 67 1.60 0.44 5.23
CA TRP A 67 0.55 0.98 6.09
C TRP A 67 1.08 2.04 7.05
N PHE A 68 2.22 1.78 7.68
CA PHE A 68 2.85 2.73 8.60
C PHE A 68 3.23 4.01 7.86
N ALA A 69 3.87 3.89 6.69
CA ALA A 69 4.33 5.03 5.93
C ALA A 69 3.19 5.95 5.45
N PHE A 70 2.08 5.38 4.99
CA PHE A 70 1.00 6.14 4.35
C PHE A 70 -0.22 6.43 5.23
N GLU A 71 -0.54 5.58 6.21
CA GLU A 71 -1.81 5.68 6.97
C GLU A 71 -1.64 6.08 8.44
N CYS A 72 -0.42 6.00 8.98
CA CYS A 72 -0.15 6.60 10.29
C CYS A 72 0.01 8.12 10.16
N ALA A 73 -0.13 8.82 11.28
CA ALA A 73 0.04 10.27 11.36
C ALA A 73 1.19 10.63 12.31
N VAL A 74 1.86 11.73 12.03
CA VAL A 74 3.00 12.25 12.81
C VAL A 74 2.68 13.66 13.29
N GLU A 75 3.08 13.98 14.53
CA GLU A 75 2.89 15.30 15.13
C GLU A 75 3.73 16.36 14.39
N GLY A 76 3.08 17.40 13.87
CA GLY A 76 3.74 18.45 13.05
C GLY A 76 4.72 19.34 13.81
N SER A 77 4.66 19.40 15.14
CA SER A 77 5.59 20.18 15.99
C SER A 77 6.99 19.57 16.08
N SER A 78 7.18 18.37 15.56
CA SER A 78 8.39 17.56 15.75
C SER A 78 9.46 17.82 14.67
N ILE A 79 9.08 18.47 13.56
CA ILE A 79 9.97 18.71 12.40
C ILE A 79 11.04 19.76 12.69
N GLY A 80 10.83 20.65 13.67
CA GLY A 80 11.76 21.74 14.03
C GLY A 80 12.30 21.69 15.47
N ASP A 81 11.98 20.66 16.24
CA ASP A 81 12.51 20.47 17.60
C ASP A 81 13.63 19.42 17.53
N ASP A 82 14.86 19.91 17.41
CA ASP A 82 16.05 19.07 17.56
C ASP A 82 15.99 18.45 18.96
N GLY A 83 16.02 17.12 19.05
CA GLY A 83 16.09 16.43 20.32
C GLY A 83 17.36 16.77 21.09
N ASP A 84 17.45 16.33 22.34
CA ASP A 84 18.64 16.50 23.20
C ASP A 84 19.95 16.00 22.56
N ASP A 85 19.85 15.16 21.53
CA ASP A 85 20.96 14.57 20.75
C ASP A 85 21.14 15.21 19.35
N GLY A 86 20.47 16.34 19.07
CA GLY A 86 20.56 17.07 17.80
C GLY A 86 19.86 16.42 16.59
N GLY A 87 19.15 15.31 16.80
CA GLY A 87 18.35 14.63 15.77
C GLY A 87 16.88 15.06 15.78
N PRO A 88 16.17 14.97 14.65
CA PRO A 88 14.75 15.36 14.57
C PRO A 88 13.92 14.47 15.50
N ARG A 89 13.04 15.08 16.30
CA ARG A 89 12.00 14.33 16.99
C ARG A 89 10.95 14.00 15.94
N PHE A 90 10.65 12.73 15.71
CA PHE A 90 9.39 12.35 15.07
C PHE A 90 8.54 11.72 16.15
N ARG A 91 7.23 11.99 16.17
CA ARG A 91 6.32 11.32 17.10
C ARG A 91 5.08 10.86 16.36
N VAL A 92 4.83 9.56 16.42
CA VAL A 92 3.62 8.97 15.87
C VAL A 92 2.44 9.43 16.72
N CYS A 93 1.45 10.03 16.06
CA CYS A 93 0.21 10.42 16.68
C CYS A 93 -0.54 9.19 17.24
N PRO A 94 -1.21 9.33 18.39
CA PRO A 94 -2.24 8.39 18.80
C PRO A 94 -3.31 8.18 17.72
N GLU A 95 -3.92 7.00 17.74
CA GLU A 95 -4.99 6.59 16.81
C GLU A 95 -6.11 7.65 16.71
N GLY A 96 -6.55 7.92 15.48
CA GLY A 96 -7.66 8.85 15.18
C GLY A 96 -7.28 10.33 15.19
N LYS A 97 -6.02 10.68 15.44
CA LYS A 97 -5.53 12.06 15.27
C LYS A 97 -5.07 12.33 13.84
N THR A 98 -5.30 13.56 13.38
CA THR A 98 -4.83 14.05 12.08
C THR A 98 -3.39 14.55 12.18
N GLY A 99 -2.61 14.36 11.11
CA GLY A 99 -1.22 14.78 11.00
C GLY A 99 -0.70 14.52 9.59
N LYS A 100 0.59 14.80 9.36
CA LYS A 100 1.26 14.38 8.11
C LYS A 100 1.61 12.89 8.20
N SER A 101 1.68 12.21 7.06
CA SER A 101 2.14 10.83 7.01
C SER A 101 3.64 10.73 7.36
N PRO A 102 4.12 9.61 7.92
CA PRO A 102 5.54 9.34 8.04
C PRO A 102 6.30 9.46 6.71
N TYR A 103 5.66 9.07 5.61
CA TYR A 103 6.24 9.20 4.26
C TYR A 103 6.55 10.67 3.91
N LEU A 104 5.56 11.56 4.01
CA LEU A 104 5.73 12.97 3.66
C LEU A 104 6.72 13.68 4.58
N VAL A 105 6.64 13.42 5.89
CA VAL A 105 7.56 14.04 6.85
C VAL A 105 9.01 13.61 6.60
N THR A 106 9.22 12.35 6.24
CA THR A 106 10.56 11.85 5.88
C THR A 106 11.06 12.51 4.59
N ALA A 107 10.20 12.66 3.58
CA ALA A 107 10.53 13.34 2.32
C ALA A 107 10.93 14.81 2.54
N GLU A 108 10.11 15.56 3.30
CA GLU A 108 10.39 16.96 3.63
C GLU A 108 11.72 17.09 4.37
N ARG A 109 12.01 16.19 5.32
CA ARG A 109 13.28 16.21 6.04
C ARG A 109 14.48 15.92 5.14
N LEU A 110 14.35 14.95 4.23
CA LEU A 110 15.41 14.65 3.27
C LEU A 110 15.70 15.87 2.40
N TYR A 111 14.67 16.61 1.99
CA TYR A 111 14.84 17.84 1.23
C TYR A 111 15.53 18.94 2.05
N ASP A 112 15.09 19.17 3.30
CA ASP A 112 15.68 20.15 4.20
C ASP A 112 17.16 19.86 4.54
N CYS A 113 17.58 18.59 4.42
CA CYS A 113 18.95 18.14 4.64
C CYS A 113 19.75 17.98 3.34
N ASP A 114 19.28 18.52 2.20
CA ASP A 114 19.91 18.40 0.88
C ASP A 114 20.14 16.94 0.39
N GLY A 115 19.36 15.99 0.93
CA GLY A 115 19.42 14.57 0.56
C GLY A 115 18.62 14.22 -0.70
N ILE A 116 17.65 15.07 -1.06
CA ILE A 116 16.87 14.99 -2.30
C ILE A 116 16.63 16.39 -2.87
N ASP A 117 16.38 16.49 -4.17
CA ASP A 117 16.05 17.76 -4.83
C ASP A 117 14.54 18.08 -4.79
N ALA A 118 14.19 19.26 -5.32
CA ALA A 118 12.80 19.74 -5.32
C ALA A 118 11.87 18.92 -6.24
N ALA A 119 12.39 18.31 -7.30
CA ALA A 119 11.62 17.47 -8.20
C ALA A 119 11.29 16.13 -7.53
N GLN A 120 12.27 15.54 -6.83
CA GLN A 120 12.08 14.33 -6.04
C GLN A 120 11.09 14.55 -4.89
N LEU A 121 11.18 15.69 -4.19
CA LEU A 121 10.18 16.06 -3.18
C LEU A 121 8.78 16.23 -3.78
N SER A 122 8.68 16.78 -4.99
CA SER A 122 7.40 16.91 -5.70
C SER A 122 6.80 15.54 -6.01
N ASP A 123 7.60 14.57 -6.46
CA ASP A 123 7.14 13.20 -6.71
C ASP A 123 6.59 12.57 -5.42
N MET A 124 7.29 12.73 -4.30
CA MET A 124 6.87 12.18 -3.01
C MET A 124 5.58 12.84 -2.49
N ARG A 125 5.39 14.14 -2.74
CA ARG A 125 4.13 14.84 -2.44
C ARG A 125 2.97 14.35 -3.29
N ASP A 126 3.21 14.11 -4.58
CA ASP A 126 2.24 13.50 -5.48
C ASP A 126 1.81 12.12 -4.98
N VAL A 127 2.76 11.28 -4.54
CA VAL A 127 2.47 9.97 -3.93
C VAL A 127 1.62 10.15 -2.68
N ASP A 128 2.10 10.93 -1.71
CA ASP A 128 1.41 11.11 -0.42
C ASP A 128 -0.03 11.60 -0.60
N ALA A 129 -0.26 12.53 -1.51
CA ALA A 129 -1.57 13.13 -1.74
C ALA A 129 -2.57 12.22 -2.48
N THR A 130 -2.08 11.26 -3.27
CA THR A 130 -2.92 10.51 -4.23
C THR A 130 -2.94 9.01 -4.01
N ASN A 131 -2.08 8.49 -3.14
CA ASN A 131 -1.99 7.05 -2.92
C ASN A 131 -3.25 6.49 -2.25
N PHE A 132 -3.70 5.33 -2.72
CA PHE A 132 -4.76 4.56 -2.07
C PHE A 132 -4.64 3.08 -2.44
N ALA A 133 -5.10 2.21 -1.54
CA ALA A 133 -5.17 0.79 -1.79
C ALA A 133 -6.59 0.36 -2.16
N SER A 134 -6.70 -0.56 -3.11
CA SER A 134 -7.98 -1.13 -3.50
C SER A 134 -7.82 -2.53 -4.08
N ILE A 135 -8.96 -3.18 -4.32
CA ILE A 135 -9.11 -4.36 -5.16
C ILE A 135 -9.29 -3.88 -6.60
N PHE A 136 -8.36 -4.21 -7.46
CA PHE A 136 -8.36 -3.84 -8.87
C PHE A 136 -8.65 -5.04 -9.76
N TRP A 137 -9.69 -4.93 -10.57
CA TRP A 137 -9.95 -5.87 -11.67
C TRP A 137 -9.11 -5.50 -12.88
N ILE A 138 -8.46 -6.47 -13.52
CA ILE A 138 -7.64 -6.24 -14.71
C ILE A 138 -8.55 -6.24 -15.95
N ASP A 139 -8.71 -5.09 -16.59
CA ASP A 139 -9.44 -4.98 -17.86
C ASP A 139 -8.56 -5.41 -19.04
N ASP A 140 -7.29 -4.96 -19.04
CA ASP A 140 -6.33 -5.18 -20.11
C ASP A 140 -4.91 -5.01 -19.58
N ALA A 141 -3.95 -5.79 -20.09
CA ALA A 141 -2.53 -5.51 -19.84
C ALA A 141 -1.71 -5.70 -21.12
N ASN A 142 -0.77 -4.78 -21.34
CA ASN A 142 0.03 -4.70 -22.55
C ASN A 142 1.50 -4.45 -22.21
N ALA A 143 2.31 -5.50 -22.35
CA ALA A 143 3.74 -5.46 -22.05
C ALA A 143 4.49 -4.44 -22.93
N VAL A 144 4.14 -4.36 -24.22
CA VAL A 144 4.82 -3.50 -25.20
C VAL A 144 4.66 -2.02 -24.85
N LYS A 145 3.48 -1.64 -24.33
CA LYS A 145 3.21 -0.27 -23.88
C LYS A 145 3.64 -0.03 -22.43
N SER A 146 3.99 -1.09 -21.70
CA SER A 146 4.21 -1.05 -20.25
C SER A 146 2.99 -0.53 -19.47
N LEU A 147 1.78 -0.85 -19.96
CA LEU A 147 0.52 -0.34 -19.44
C LEU A 147 -0.41 -1.46 -19.00
N MET A 148 -1.14 -1.22 -17.92
CA MET A 148 -2.25 -2.05 -17.45
C MET A 148 -3.47 -1.18 -17.18
N ARG A 149 -4.63 -1.60 -17.68
CA ARG A 149 -5.91 -0.95 -17.39
C ARG A 149 -6.60 -1.74 -16.31
N VAL A 150 -6.99 -1.03 -15.26
CA VAL A 150 -7.67 -1.62 -14.13
C VAL A 150 -8.93 -0.85 -13.76
N GLU A 151 -9.91 -1.59 -13.25
CA GLU A 151 -11.10 -1.06 -12.61
C GLU A 151 -10.97 -1.19 -11.10
N ASP A 152 -11.21 -0.10 -10.37
CA ASP A 152 -11.31 -0.13 -8.91
C ASP A 152 -12.66 -0.72 -8.53
N VAL A 153 -12.62 -1.93 -7.97
CA VAL A 153 -13.81 -2.68 -7.55
C VAL A 153 -14.46 -2.02 -6.33
N MET A 154 -13.67 -1.46 -5.41
CA MET A 154 -14.18 -0.96 -4.13
C MET A 154 -14.84 0.40 -4.24
N ASN A 155 -14.18 1.34 -4.91
CA ASN A 155 -14.61 2.74 -4.97
C ASN A 155 -15.21 3.10 -6.34
N GLY A 156 -15.06 2.22 -7.32
CA GLY A 156 -15.33 2.54 -8.72
C GLY A 156 -14.23 3.40 -9.35
N GLY A 157 -14.26 3.50 -10.67
CA GLY A 157 -13.27 4.24 -11.45
C GLY A 157 -12.36 3.30 -12.24
N ARG A 158 -11.67 3.88 -13.21
CA ARG A 158 -10.76 3.16 -14.11
C ARG A 158 -9.46 3.90 -14.26
N TYR A 159 -8.37 3.15 -14.24
CA TYR A 159 -7.02 3.68 -14.18
C TYR A 159 -6.16 3.01 -15.24
N GLU A 160 -5.32 3.80 -15.91
CA GLU A 160 -4.27 3.29 -16.79
C GLU A 160 -2.95 3.41 -16.04
N LEU A 161 -2.44 2.27 -15.58
CA LEU A 161 -1.25 2.13 -14.77
C LEU A 161 -0.03 1.95 -15.65
N HIS A 162 1.01 2.75 -15.42
CA HIS A 162 2.33 2.51 -15.99
C HIS A 162 3.13 1.60 -15.06
N CYS A 163 3.27 0.33 -15.44
CA CYS A 163 3.88 -0.72 -14.63
C CYS A 163 4.53 -1.78 -15.55
N PRO A 164 5.79 -1.59 -15.98
CA PRO A 164 6.47 -2.49 -16.91
C PRO A 164 6.48 -3.96 -16.46
N SER A 165 6.87 -4.23 -15.20
CA SER A 165 6.87 -5.58 -14.63
C SER A 165 5.49 -6.24 -14.61
N ASP A 166 4.48 -5.56 -14.06
CA ASP A 166 3.12 -6.10 -13.99
C ASP A 166 2.50 -6.27 -15.38
N SER A 167 2.64 -5.29 -16.27
CA SER A 167 2.10 -5.40 -17.63
C SER A 167 2.73 -6.54 -18.43
N ALA A 168 4.01 -6.86 -18.20
CA ALA A 168 4.66 -8.05 -18.75
C ALA A 168 4.14 -9.34 -18.10
N LYS A 169 3.95 -9.32 -16.78
CA LYS A 169 3.35 -10.45 -16.05
C LYS A 169 1.89 -10.69 -16.42
N TYR A 170 1.14 -9.70 -16.88
CA TYR A 170 -0.28 -9.86 -17.20
C TYR A 170 -0.57 -9.71 -18.70
N ASP A 171 0.44 -9.75 -19.56
CA ASP A 171 0.27 -9.47 -21.00
C ASP A 171 -0.85 -10.30 -21.64
N GLY A 172 -1.81 -9.60 -22.27
CA GLY A 172 -3.00 -10.20 -22.88
C GLY A 172 -4.06 -10.69 -21.89
N ALA A 173 -3.96 -10.37 -20.60
CA ALA A 173 -4.99 -10.66 -19.63
C ALA A 173 -6.21 -9.75 -19.81
N HIS A 174 -7.41 -10.35 -19.74
CA HIS A 174 -8.71 -9.67 -19.79
C HIS A 174 -9.56 -10.05 -18.58
N GLY A 175 -8.91 -10.12 -17.43
CA GLY A 175 -9.50 -10.48 -16.16
C GLY A 175 -8.46 -10.95 -15.15
N GLY A 176 -8.91 -11.16 -13.92
CA GLY A 176 -8.05 -11.37 -12.76
C GLY A 176 -8.03 -10.15 -11.85
N THR A 177 -7.41 -10.30 -10.70
CA THR A 177 -7.48 -9.36 -9.59
C THR A 177 -6.09 -9.06 -9.06
N ILE A 178 -5.80 -7.77 -8.85
CA ILE A 178 -4.63 -7.29 -8.13
C ILE A 178 -5.12 -6.43 -6.99
N VAL A 179 -4.62 -6.69 -5.79
CA VAL A 179 -4.88 -5.86 -4.62
C VAL A 179 -3.59 -5.15 -4.29
N ASN A 180 -3.54 -3.85 -4.54
CA ASN A 180 -2.31 -3.07 -4.42
C ASN A 180 -2.62 -1.63 -4.04
N ARG A 181 -1.59 -0.85 -3.73
CA ARG A 181 -1.64 0.61 -3.63
C ARG A 181 -1.14 1.22 -4.93
N ILE A 182 -1.93 2.16 -5.47
CA ILE A 182 -1.52 2.99 -6.60
C ILE A 182 -1.46 4.45 -6.19
N ALA A 183 -0.63 5.22 -6.88
CA ALA A 183 -0.53 6.66 -6.73
C ALA A 183 -0.33 7.32 -8.09
N LYS A 184 -0.63 8.62 -8.18
CA LYS A 184 -0.46 9.42 -9.39
C LYS A 184 0.75 10.33 -9.23
N VAL A 185 1.79 10.10 -10.03
CA VAL A 185 3.02 10.87 -9.99
C VAL A 185 3.26 11.52 -11.34
N ARG A 186 3.47 12.84 -11.36
CA ARG A 186 3.63 13.62 -12.61
C ARG A 186 2.52 13.36 -13.63
N GLY A 187 1.30 13.17 -13.13
CA GLY A 187 0.11 12.91 -13.95
C GLY A 187 -0.10 11.45 -14.38
N VAL A 188 0.80 10.52 -14.05
CA VAL A 188 0.74 9.10 -14.45
C VAL A 188 0.41 8.22 -13.24
N TRP A 189 -0.57 7.33 -13.36
CA TRP A 189 -0.90 6.35 -12.31
C TRP A 189 0.06 5.17 -12.33
N ARG A 190 0.49 4.73 -11.14
CA ARG A 190 1.50 3.68 -10.96
C ARG A 190 1.29 2.91 -9.66
N PRO A 191 1.70 1.64 -9.58
CA PRO A 191 1.90 0.97 -8.30
C PRO A 191 2.94 1.74 -7.46
N CYS A 192 2.69 1.86 -6.16
CA CYS A 192 3.63 2.48 -5.21
C CYS A 192 3.88 1.63 -3.95
N ALA A 193 3.46 0.35 -3.98
CA ALA A 193 3.63 -0.64 -2.92
C ALA A 193 3.72 -2.04 -3.52
N ILE A 194 4.07 -3.02 -2.70
CA ILE A 194 4.00 -4.43 -3.06
C ILE A 194 2.54 -4.88 -3.08
N ALA A 195 2.14 -5.61 -4.12
CA ALA A 195 0.79 -6.14 -4.22
C ALA A 195 0.50 -7.12 -3.06
N ILE A 196 -0.61 -6.87 -2.36
CA ILE A 196 -1.12 -7.70 -1.27
C ILE A 196 -1.63 -9.03 -1.82
N TYR A 197 -2.31 -9.00 -2.96
CA TYR A 197 -2.86 -10.21 -3.56
C TYR A 197 -2.86 -10.08 -5.07
N GLU A 198 -2.63 -11.19 -5.75
CA GLU A 198 -2.52 -11.24 -7.19
C GLU A 198 -3.08 -12.55 -7.72
N SER A 199 -3.97 -12.45 -8.70
CA SER A 199 -4.44 -13.62 -9.45
C SER A 199 -4.80 -13.27 -10.88
N ARG A 200 -4.42 -14.15 -11.81
CA ARG A 200 -4.86 -14.07 -13.22
C ARG A 200 -6.26 -14.64 -13.44
N ARG A 201 -6.80 -15.39 -12.47
CA ARG A 201 -8.10 -16.05 -12.56
C ARG A 201 -8.88 -15.98 -11.23
N PRO A 202 -10.21 -16.01 -11.26
CA PRO A 202 -11.04 -16.12 -12.46
C PRO A 202 -11.05 -14.82 -13.28
N ASP A 203 -11.19 -14.94 -14.59
CA ASP A 203 -11.18 -13.85 -15.59
C ASP A 203 -12.56 -13.62 -16.23
N THR A 204 -13.62 -14.17 -15.61
CA THR A 204 -14.98 -14.07 -16.14
C THR A 204 -15.67 -12.80 -15.68
N ARG A 205 -16.60 -12.29 -16.50
CA ARG A 205 -17.45 -11.14 -16.11
C ARG A 205 -18.30 -11.43 -14.88
N GLN A 206 -18.80 -12.65 -14.73
CA GLN A 206 -19.58 -13.06 -13.57
C GLN A 206 -18.77 -12.90 -12.28
N THR A 207 -17.52 -13.36 -12.27
CA THR A 207 -16.59 -13.16 -11.16
C THR A 207 -16.37 -11.67 -10.86
N ARG A 208 -16.14 -10.86 -11.89
CA ARG A 208 -16.01 -9.40 -11.74
C ARG A 208 -17.25 -8.79 -11.09
N ASP A 209 -18.45 -9.16 -11.54
CA ASP A 209 -19.71 -8.63 -11.01
C ASP A 209 -19.94 -9.04 -9.56
N MET A 210 -19.59 -10.28 -9.19
CA MET A 210 -19.61 -10.75 -7.79
C MET A 210 -18.64 -9.98 -6.90
N LEU A 211 -17.44 -9.65 -7.39
CA LEU A 211 -16.47 -8.83 -6.67
C LEU A 211 -17.03 -7.42 -6.43
N VAL A 212 -17.65 -6.80 -7.45
CA VAL A 212 -18.29 -5.48 -7.31
C VAL A 212 -19.49 -5.52 -6.37
N GLU A 213 -20.31 -6.57 -6.39
CA GLU A 213 -21.41 -6.74 -5.44
C GLU A 213 -20.89 -6.88 -4.00
N SER A 214 -19.81 -7.64 -3.82
CA SER A 214 -19.23 -7.93 -2.50
C SER A 214 -18.46 -6.75 -1.90
N PHE A 215 -17.71 -6.03 -2.73
CA PHE A 215 -16.73 -5.02 -2.30
C PHE A 215 -17.00 -3.62 -2.80
N GLY A 216 -17.94 -3.43 -3.72
CA GLY A 216 -18.26 -2.11 -4.27
C GLY A 216 -18.85 -1.15 -3.24
N PRO A 217 -19.30 0.04 -3.65
CA PRO A 217 -19.66 1.14 -2.73
C PRO A 217 -20.72 0.82 -1.67
N CYS A 218 -21.54 -0.22 -1.90
CA CYS A 218 -22.57 -0.69 -0.97
C CYS A 218 -22.20 -2.02 -0.27
N GLY A 219 -21.05 -2.58 -0.58
CA GLY A 219 -20.53 -3.84 -0.05
C GLY A 219 -19.61 -3.66 1.16
N TYR A 220 -18.79 -4.68 1.41
CA TYR A 220 -17.77 -4.66 2.45
C TYR A 220 -16.60 -3.74 2.06
N GLN A 221 -16.29 -2.77 2.91
CA GLN A 221 -15.30 -1.72 2.68
C GLN A 221 -14.15 -1.86 3.68
N PRO A 222 -13.21 -2.79 3.45
CA PRO A 222 -12.05 -2.95 4.32
C PRO A 222 -11.09 -1.77 4.20
N ASP A 223 -10.48 -1.37 5.31
CA ASP A 223 -9.25 -0.59 5.30
C ASP A 223 -8.05 -1.46 4.89
N PHE A 224 -6.86 -0.90 4.80
CA PHE A 224 -5.68 -1.64 4.33
C PHE A 224 -5.33 -2.86 5.20
N PRO A 225 -5.31 -2.79 6.56
CA PRO A 225 -5.19 -3.98 7.41
C PRO A 225 -6.35 -4.96 7.20
N GLY A 226 -7.56 -4.46 6.95
CA GLY A 226 -8.74 -5.25 6.62
C GLY A 226 -8.62 -6.04 5.31
N LEU A 227 -7.94 -5.50 4.29
CA LEU A 227 -7.62 -6.21 3.05
C LEU A 227 -6.71 -7.41 3.34
N LEU A 228 -5.61 -7.21 4.06
CA LEU A 228 -4.71 -8.29 4.48
C LEU A 228 -5.45 -9.35 5.30
N ARG A 229 -6.29 -8.91 6.23
CA ARG A 229 -7.12 -9.79 7.05
C ARG A 229 -8.07 -10.62 6.19
N PHE A 230 -8.66 -10.05 5.15
CA PHE A 230 -9.56 -10.76 4.25
C PHE A 230 -8.83 -11.81 3.42
N PHE A 231 -7.66 -11.49 2.86
CA PHE A 231 -6.89 -12.42 2.01
C PHE A 231 -6.10 -13.48 2.79
N TYR A 232 -5.64 -13.16 4.00
CA TYR A 232 -4.70 -14.00 4.75
C TYR A 232 -5.14 -14.36 6.18
N GLY A 233 -6.22 -13.75 6.67
CA GLY A 233 -6.83 -14.02 7.96
C GLY A 233 -8.27 -14.53 7.83
N ARG A 234 -9.15 -14.09 8.74
CA ARG A 234 -10.60 -14.22 8.61
C ARG A 234 -11.23 -12.85 8.85
N ALA A 235 -12.01 -12.32 7.91
CA ALA A 235 -12.69 -11.04 8.10
C ALA A 235 -13.58 -11.08 9.35
N LYS A 236 -13.50 -10.03 10.19
CA LYS A 236 -14.21 -9.99 11.48
C LYS A 236 -15.72 -9.91 11.29
N ASP A 237 -16.12 -9.18 10.26
CA ASP A 237 -17.49 -8.72 10.09
C ASP A 237 -18.31 -9.67 9.23
N THR A 238 -17.66 -10.42 8.33
CA THR A 238 -18.31 -11.42 7.47
C THR A 238 -18.01 -12.86 7.91
N GLY A 239 -16.94 -13.09 8.69
CA GLY A 239 -16.47 -14.43 9.08
C GLY A 239 -15.81 -15.22 7.94
N LEU A 240 -15.80 -14.67 6.72
CA LEU A 240 -15.28 -15.27 5.49
C LEU A 240 -13.84 -14.84 5.23
N GLY A 241 -13.02 -15.75 4.71
CA GLY A 241 -11.74 -15.44 4.08
C GLY A 241 -11.85 -15.50 2.55
N TRP A 242 -10.79 -15.11 1.86
CA TRP A 242 -10.71 -15.23 0.40
C TRP A 242 -10.94 -16.67 -0.10
N GLU A 243 -10.46 -17.69 0.62
CA GLU A 243 -10.70 -19.10 0.26
C GLU A 243 -12.20 -19.46 0.27
N ASP A 244 -12.97 -18.92 1.22
CA ASP A 244 -14.42 -19.13 1.30
C ASP A 244 -15.14 -18.40 0.15
N LEU A 245 -14.71 -17.18 -0.17
CA LEU A 245 -15.27 -16.41 -1.29
C LEU A 245 -14.98 -17.09 -2.63
N VAL A 246 -13.76 -17.59 -2.83
CA VAL A 246 -13.39 -18.32 -4.04
C VAL A 246 -14.22 -19.59 -4.19
N ALA A 247 -14.49 -20.33 -3.11
CA ALA A 247 -15.36 -21.51 -3.16
C ALA A 247 -16.77 -21.14 -3.67
N LEU A 248 -17.33 -20.02 -3.21
CA LEU A 248 -18.63 -19.50 -3.66
C LEU A 248 -18.63 -19.02 -5.13
N MET A 249 -17.47 -18.69 -5.70
CA MET A 249 -17.35 -18.25 -7.09
C MET A 249 -17.25 -19.41 -8.10
N TYR A 250 -17.03 -20.63 -7.61
CA TYR A 250 -16.95 -21.85 -8.43
C TYR A 250 -18.16 -22.80 -8.26
N GLU A 251 -19.14 -22.44 -7.43
CA GLU A 251 -20.47 -23.09 -7.34
C GLU A 251 -21.46 -22.47 -8.35
#